data_AF-A0A3D3RQU2-F1
#
_entry.id   AF-A0A3D3RQU2-F1
#
_cell.length_a   1.000
_cell.length_b   1.000
_cell.length_c   1.000
_cell.angle_alpha   90.00
_cell.angle_beta   90.00
_cell.angle_gamma   90.00
#
_symmetry.space_group_name_H-M   'P 1'
#
loop_
_entity.id
_entity.type
_entity.pdbx_description
1 polymer ?
#
loop_
_entity_poly.entity_id
_entity_poly.type
_entity_poly.pdbx_seq_one_letter_code
_entity_poly.pdbx_strand_id
1 'polypeptide(L)'
;VLRAFFEITLRYTDLKWAKSRDDLISRAIKALRAFKEGKSIQEVKATKDLSFEIENSLEFLESFVKKHPEEVEKLISLLSMFIKSPTPCKIKLINFAEALLEDRAVPKRGQL
;
A
#
# COMPACT_ATOMS: atom_id res chain seq x y z
N VAL A 1 -3.14 -8.68 2.17
CA VAL A 1 -2.71 -7.40 2.81
C VAL A 1 -1.22 -7.11 2.73
N LEU A 2 -0.34 -7.94 3.32
CA LEU A 2 1.07 -7.58 3.57
C LEU A 2 1.83 -7.14 2.31
N ARG A 3 1.65 -7.86 1.21
CA ARG A 3 2.23 -7.51 -0.10
C ARG A 3 1.76 -6.15 -0.60
N ALA A 4 0.48 -5.84 -0.47
CA ALA A 4 -0.05 -4.54 -0.88
C ALA A 4 0.46 -3.39 -0.01
N PHE A 5 0.57 -3.61 1.30
CA PHE A 5 1.22 -2.65 2.20
C PHE A 5 2.67 -2.38 1.78
N PHE A 6 3.45 -3.43 1.54
CA PHE A 6 4.84 -3.31 1.11
C PHE A 6 4.96 -2.57 -0.23
N GLU A 7 4.19 -2.96 -1.26
CA GLU A 7 4.26 -2.34 -2.59
C GLU A 7 3.87 -0.85 -2.56
N ILE A 8 2.85 -0.46 -1.80
CA ILE A 8 2.44 0.95 -1.67
C ILE A 8 3.51 1.76 -0.93
N THR A 9 3.96 1.27 0.22
CA THR A 9 4.94 2.00 1.06
C THR A 9 6.29 2.12 0.37
N LEU A 10 6.76 1.06 -0.31
CA LEU A 10 8.00 1.08 -1.08
C LEU A 10 7.92 2.05 -2.26
N ARG A 11 6.81 2.08 -3.00
CA ARG A 11 6.62 2.98 -4.15
C ARG A 11 6.75 4.46 -3.78
N TYR A 12 6.33 4.83 -2.58
CA TYR A 12 6.29 6.23 -2.13
C TYR A 12 7.35 6.56 -1.07
N THR A 13 8.31 5.68 -0.83
CA THR A 13 9.41 5.91 0.11
C THR A 13 10.75 5.73 -0.58
N ASP A 14 11.56 6.78 -0.56
CA ASP A 14 12.96 6.71 -0.93
C ASP A 14 13.77 6.18 0.25
N LEU A 15 14.19 4.91 0.17
CA LEU A 15 14.97 4.26 1.23
C LEU A 15 16.39 4.81 1.35
N LYS A 16 16.97 5.33 0.26
CA LYS A 16 18.34 5.87 0.25
C LYS A 16 18.42 7.17 1.04
N TRP A 17 17.41 8.02 0.89
CA TRP A 17 17.35 9.32 1.55
C TRP A 17 16.43 9.36 2.77
N ALA A 18 15.83 8.23 3.14
CA ALA A 18 14.85 8.11 4.20
C ALA A 18 13.72 9.15 4.08
N LYS A 19 13.18 9.33 2.87
CA LYS A 19 12.10 10.31 2.60
C LYS A 19 10.85 9.57 2.17
N SER A 20 9.76 9.76 2.90
CA SER A 20 8.44 9.22 2.57
C SER A 20 7.53 10.34 2.04
N ARG A 21 6.86 10.09 0.91
CA ARG A 21 5.78 10.92 0.37
C ARG A 21 4.46 10.50 1.01
N ASP A 22 4.29 10.83 2.29
CA ASP A 22 3.10 10.48 3.07
C ASP A 22 1.79 11.05 2.48
N ASP A 23 1.90 12.16 1.74
CA ASP A 23 0.81 12.77 0.99
C ASP A 23 0.27 11.83 -0.10
N LEU A 24 1.16 11.12 -0.80
CA LEU A 24 0.79 10.15 -1.84
C LEU A 24 0.23 8.86 -1.22
N ILE A 25 0.79 8.42 -0.09
CA ILE A 25 0.23 7.27 0.67
C ILE A 25 -1.17 7.61 1.20
N SER A 26 -1.37 8.82 1.72
CA SER A 26 -2.67 9.31 2.17
C SER A 26 -3.68 9.36 1.02
N ARG A 27 -3.22 9.69 -0.19
CA ARG A 27 -4.03 9.65 -1.40
C ARG A 27 -4.41 8.23 -1.80
N ALA A 28 -3.47 7.29 -1.73
CA ALA A 28 -3.75 5.86 -1.94
C ALA A 28 -4.81 5.34 -0.96
N ILE A 29 -4.76 5.76 0.32
CA ILE A 29 -5.82 5.45 1.31
C ILE A 29 -7.18 5.98 0.86
N LYS A 30 -7.26 7.23 0.39
CA LYS A 30 -8.52 7.81 -0.09
C LYS A 30 -9.03 7.09 -1.34
N ALA A 31 -8.16 6.72 -2.28
CA ALA A 31 -8.52 5.94 -3.45
C ALA A 31 -9.04 4.54 -3.08
N LEU A 32 -8.41 3.85 -2.12
CA LEU A 32 -8.89 2.56 -1.59
C LEU A 32 -10.31 2.67 -1.02
N ARG A 33 -10.62 3.75 -0.27
CA ARG A 33 -11.98 4.00 0.24
C ARG A 33 -12.97 4.25 -0.89
N ALA A 34 -12.62 5.10 -1.85
CA ALA A 34 -13.44 5.37 -3.02
C ALA A 34 -13.77 4.10 -3.83
N PHE A 35 -12.78 3.24 -4.06
CA PHE A 35 -12.99 1.96 -4.73
C PHE A 35 -13.87 1.01 -3.91
N LYS A 36 -13.69 0.98 -2.58
CA LYS A 36 -14.54 0.18 -1.68
C LYS A 36 -16.00 0.65 -1.69
N GLU A 37 -16.22 1.95 -1.85
CA GLU A 37 -17.55 2.56 -2.03
C GLU A 37 -18.16 2.31 -3.42
N GLY A 38 -17.45 1.60 -4.31
CA GLY A 38 -17.95 1.22 -5.64
C GLY A 38 -17.63 2.20 -6.76
N LYS A 39 -16.82 3.23 -6.52
CA LYS A 39 -16.38 4.15 -7.59
C LYS A 39 -15.48 3.41 -8.58
N SER A 40 -15.63 3.71 -9.87
CA SER A 40 -14.79 3.21 -10.93
C SER A 40 -13.44 3.95 -11.01
N ILE A 41 -12.47 3.34 -11.70
CA ILE A 41 -11.18 3.99 -11.98
C ILE A 41 -11.32 5.34 -12.70
N GLN A 42 -12.32 5.51 -13.56
CA GLN A 42 -12.52 6.76 -14.30
C GLN A 42 -13.02 7.87 -13.38
N GLU A 43 -13.95 7.56 -12.47
CA GLU A 43 -14.43 8.51 -11.46
C GLU A 43 -13.31 8.95 -10.50
N VAL A 44 -12.45 8.01 -10.10
CA VAL A 44 -11.28 8.32 -9.27
C VAL A 44 -10.26 9.15 -10.05
N LYS A 45 -9.97 8.82 -11.32
CA LYS A 45 -9.07 9.60 -12.19
C LYS A 45 -9.57 11.05 -12.39
N ALA A 46 -10.87 11.24 -12.56
CA ALA A 46 -11.50 12.55 -12.70
C ALA A 46 -11.39 13.42 -11.43
N THR A 47 -11.18 12.80 -10.26
CA THR A 47 -11.03 13.52 -8.99
C THR A 47 -9.55 13.74 -8.68
N LYS A 48 -9.03 14.94 -8.98
CA LYS A 48 -7.60 15.28 -8.81
C LYS A 48 -7.07 14.99 -7.39
N ASP A 49 -7.87 15.22 -6.37
CA ASP A 49 -7.53 14.95 -4.96
C ASP A 49 -7.30 13.46 -4.65
N LEU A 50 -7.81 12.57 -5.51
CA LEU A 50 -7.67 11.13 -5.39
C LEU A 50 -6.67 10.55 -6.39
N SER A 51 -6.40 11.21 -7.51
CA SER A 51 -5.61 10.62 -8.60
C SER A 51 -4.23 11.21 -8.79
N PHE A 52 -4.04 12.51 -8.54
CA PHE A 52 -2.82 13.19 -8.97
C PHE A 52 -1.56 12.61 -8.32
N GLU A 53 -0.53 12.34 -9.12
CA GLU A 53 0.73 11.65 -8.75
C GLU A 53 0.60 10.17 -8.32
N ILE A 54 -0.60 9.58 -8.34
CA ILE A 54 -0.82 8.16 -8.02
C ILE A 54 -1.52 7.39 -9.14
N GLU A 55 -1.64 7.96 -10.34
CA GLU A 55 -2.39 7.41 -11.47
C GLU A 55 -1.93 5.98 -11.82
N ASN A 56 -0.63 5.74 -11.81
CA ASN A 56 -0.01 4.45 -12.09
C ASN A 56 -0.25 3.39 -11.00
N SER A 57 -0.84 3.78 -9.87
CA SER A 57 -1.21 2.88 -8.78
C SER A 57 -2.70 2.56 -8.76
N LEU A 58 -3.54 3.34 -9.45
CA LEU A 58 -5.00 3.21 -9.34
C LEU A 58 -5.52 1.83 -9.78
N GLU A 59 -4.96 1.26 -10.84
CA GLU A 59 -5.34 -0.08 -11.32
C GLU A 59 -4.98 -1.16 -10.29
N PHE A 60 -3.82 -1.04 -9.66
CA PHE A 60 -3.40 -1.93 -8.58
C PHE A 60 -4.33 -1.82 -7.37
N LEU A 61 -4.68 -0.60 -6.95
CA LEU A 61 -5.56 -0.36 -5.81
C LEU A 61 -6.98 -0.88 -6.06
N GLU A 62 -7.54 -0.63 -7.25
CA GLU A 62 -8.86 -1.14 -7.65
C GLU A 62 -8.87 -2.68 -7.68
N SER A 63 -7.84 -3.28 -8.28
CA SER A 63 -7.67 -4.74 -8.34
C SER A 63 -7.59 -5.36 -6.94
N PHE A 64 -6.87 -4.72 -6.01
CA PHE A 64 -6.80 -5.17 -4.62
C PHE A 64 -8.19 -5.15 -3.95
N VAL A 65 -8.93 -4.05 -4.08
CA VAL A 65 -10.28 -3.92 -3.49
C VAL A 65 -11.25 -4.96 -4.06
N LYS A 66 -11.21 -5.21 -5.37
CA LYS A 66 -12.06 -6.22 -6.04
C LYS A 66 -11.74 -7.65 -5.60
N LYS A 67 -10.45 -7.97 -5.39
CA LYS A 67 -10.01 -9.33 -5.03
C LYS A 67 -10.10 -9.62 -3.53
N HIS A 68 -9.92 -8.61 -2.69
CA HIS A 68 -9.82 -8.76 -1.24
C HIS A 68 -10.61 -7.65 -0.50
N PRO A 69 -11.93 -7.51 -0.73
CA PRO A 69 -12.73 -6.43 -0.15
C PRO A 69 -12.73 -6.43 1.39
N GLU A 70 -12.65 -7.60 2.02
CA GLU A 70 -12.58 -7.80 3.48
C GLU A 70 -11.26 -7.30 4.09
N GLU A 71 -10.21 -7.24 3.28
CA GLU A 71 -8.86 -6.88 3.72
C GLU A 71 -8.58 -5.37 3.63
N VAL A 72 -9.45 -4.59 2.97
CA VAL A 72 -9.23 -3.18 2.66
C VAL A 72 -9.06 -2.32 3.92
N GLU A 73 -9.91 -2.51 4.94
CA GLU A 73 -9.79 -1.75 6.19
C GLU A 73 -8.49 -2.06 6.94
N LYS A 74 -8.05 -3.32 6.89
CA LYS A 74 -6.79 -3.73 7.49
C LYS A 74 -5.61 -3.08 6.78
N LEU A 75 -5.62 -3.03 5.44
CA LEU A 75 -4.61 -2.32 4.65
C LEU A 75 -4.60 -0.81 4.97
N ILE A 76 -5.77 -0.16 4.97
CA ILE A 76 -5.91 1.26 5.31
C ILE A 76 -5.36 1.55 6.70
N SER A 77 -5.66 0.70 7.69
CA SER A 77 -5.18 0.84 9.06
C SER A 77 -3.65 0.78 9.13
N LEU A 78 -3.03 -0.20 8.47
CA LEU A 78 -1.57 -0.33 8.40
C LEU A 78 -0.90 0.88 7.71
N LEU A 79 -1.44 1.34 6.58
CA LEU A 79 -0.95 2.53 5.90
C LEU A 79 -1.11 3.80 6.76
N SER A 80 -2.21 3.91 7.50
CA SER A 80 -2.45 5.03 8.43
C SER A 80 -1.48 5.02 9.61
N MET A 81 -1.10 3.85 10.13
CA MET A 81 -0.04 3.72 11.14
C MET A 81 1.33 4.08 10.56
N PHE A 82 1.60 3.64 9.34
CA PHE A 82 2.86 3.93 8.65
C PHE A 82 3.09 5.43 8.48
N ILE A 83 2.13 6.19 7.95
CA ILE A 83 2.29 7.64 7.75
C ILE A 83 2.56 8.40 9.07
N LYS A 84 1.99 7.93 10.19
CA LYS A 84 2.16 8.52 11.52
C LYS A 84 3.45 8.10 12.22
N SER A 85 4.14 7.09 11.71
CA SER A 85 5.36 6.57 12.32
C SER A 85 6.54 7.53 12.07
N PRO A 86 7.54 7.59 12.97
CA PRO A 86 8.79 8.30 12.68
C PRO A 86 9.51 7.70 11.47
N THR A 87 10.28 8.51 10.74
CA THR A 87 11.02 8.06 9.55
C THR A 87 11.87 6.80 9.78
N PRO A 88 12.67 6.67 10.87
CA PRO A 88 13.43 5.45 11.09
C PRO A 88 12.55 4.20 11.27
N CYS A 89 11.35 4.36 11.83
CA CYS A 89 10.38 3.28 11.99
C CYS A 89 9.77 2.86 10.66
N LYS A 90 9.48 3.82 9.76
CA LYS A 90 8.95 3.54 8.41
C LYS A 90 9.89 2.62 7.62
N ILE A 91 11.18 2.96 7.59
CA ILE A 91 12.20 2.15 6.90
C ILE A 91 12.26 0.73 7.49
N LYS A 92 12.25 0.61 8.82
CA LYS A 92 12.21 -0.71 9.49
C LYS A 92 10.95 -1.50 9.13
N LEU A 93 9.79 -0.86 9.05
CA LEU A 93 8.54 -1.52 8.68
C LEU A 93 8.54 -2.02 7.24
N ILE A 94 9.14 -1.28 6.31
CA ILE A 94 9.30 -1.71 4.91
C ILE A 94 10.20 -2.94 4.85
N ASN A 95 11.39 -2.88 5.44
CA ASN A 95 12.34 -3.99 5.44
C ASN A 95 11.78 -5.23 6.16
N PHE A 96 11.02 -5.02 7.25
CA PHE A 96 10.36 -6.11 7.96
C PHE A 96 9.27 -6.77 7.10
N ALA A 97 8.48 -5.98 6.38
CA ALA A 97 7.48 -6.50 5.46
C ALA A 97 8.13 -7.26 4.29
N GLU A 98 9.26 -6.79 3.77
CA GLU A 98 10.06 -7.48 2.76
C GLU A 98 10.51 -8.85 3.25
N ALA A 99 11.21 -8.91 4.39
CA ALA A 99 11.70 -10.16 4.97
C ALA A 99 10.57 -11.18 5.22
N LEU A 100 9.41 -10.73 5.70
CA LEU A 100 8.24 -11.60 5.90
C LEU A 100 7.64 -12.11 4.58
N LEU A 101 7.75 -11.36 3.48
CA LEU A 101 7.28 -11.79 2.17
C LEU A 101 8.25 -12.79 1.54
N GLU A 102 9.56 -12.59 1.73
CA GLU A 102 10.60 -13.51 1.30
C GLU A 102 10.51 -14.86 2.03
N ASP A 103 10.36 -14.85 3.35
CA ASP A 103 10.21 -16.06 4.16
C ASP A 103 9.00 -16.90 3.72
N ARG A 104 7.89 -16.24 3.35
CA ARG A 104 6.69 -16.91 2.81
C ARG A 104 6.88 -17.46 1.39
N ALA A 105 7.83 -16.92 0.62
CA ALA A 105 8.12 -17.38 -0.72
C ALA A 105 9.04 -18.61 -0.74
N VAL A 106 9.74 -18.89 0.35
CA VAL A 106 10.56 -20.11 0.52
C VAL A 106 9.63 -21.27 0.90
N PRO A 107 9.38 -22.26 0.01
CA PRO A 107 8.69 -23.48 0.44
C PRO A 107 9.58 -24.16 1.49
N LYS A 108 8.97 -24.60 2.61
CA LYS A 108 9.65 -25.43 3.61
C LYS A 108 10.16 -26.73 2.96
N ARG A 109 11.36 -26.71 2.38
CA ARG A 109 12.10 -27.94 2.05
C ARG A 109 12.56 -28.52 3.37
N GLY A 110 12.07 -29.72 3.70
CA GLY A 110 12.66 -30.56 4.74
C GLY A 110 11.76 -30.79 5.96
N GLN A 111 10.64 -31.48 5.76
CA GLN A 111 10.16 -32.49 6.71
C GLN A 111 9.71 -33.70 5.89
N LEU A 112 10.69 -34.51 5.49
CA LEU A 112 10.55 -35.92 5.12
C LEU A 112 11.48 -36.68 6.05
#